data_AF-A0A2N1LE67-F1
#
_entry.id   AF-A0A2N1LE67-F1
#
_cell.length_a   1.000
_cell.length_b   1.000
_cell.length_c   1.000
_cell.angle_alpha   90.00
_cell.angle_beta   90.00
_cell.angle_gamma   90.00
#
_symmetry.space_group_name_H-M   'P 1'
#
loop_
_entity.id
_entity.type
_entity.pdbx_description
1 polymer ?
#
loop_
_entity_poly.entity_id
_entity_poly.type
_entity_poly.pdbx_seq_one_letter_code
_entity_poly.pdbx_strand_id
1 'polypeptide(L)'
;MSTEDFAKLEDYGGHDEQTKAIVLKVAGWKPDGTDNEIAKFLNTDITNGGLIRGIVTCCLDKQKTIMEQKHNEAVAFQQEIINNLTEK
;
A
#
# COMPACT_ATOMS: atom_id res chain seq x y z
N MET A 1 -4.38 1.14 5.00
CA MET A 1 -3.53 1.40 6.17
C MET A 1 -3.93 2.68 6.89
N SER A 2 -4.42 2.63 8.13
CA SER A 2 -4.54 3.84 8.96
C SER A 2 -3.15 4.26 9.46
N THR A 3 -3.04 5.41 10.12
CA THR A 3 -1.83 5.80 10.86
C THR A 3 -1.42 4.74 11.89
N GLU A 4 -2.37 3.93 12.38
CA GLU A 4 -2.13 2.85 13.35
C GLU A 4 -1.41 1.66 12.73
N ASP A 5 -1.56 1.42 11.42
CA ASP A 5 -0.84 0.35 10.75
C ASP A 5 0.65 0.65 10.62
N PHE A 6 1.03 1.94 10.62
CA PHE A 6 2.43 2.37 10.68
C PHE A 6 2.96 2.46 12.11
N ALA A 7 2.09 2.61 13.13
CA ALA A 7 2.50 2.59 14.53
C ALA A 7 3.14 1.25 14.92
N LYS A 8 2.75 0.14 14.28
CA LYS A 8 3.37 -1.18 14.45
C LYS A 8 4.81 -1.26 13.92
N LEU A 9 5.26 -0.25 13.20
CA LEU A 9 6.61 -0.13 12.63
C LEU A 9 7.47 0.90 13.41
N GLU A 10 6.97 1.42 14.52
CA GLU A 10 7.75 2.30 15.41
C GLU A 10 9.04 1.61 15.84
N ASP A 11 10.13 2.36 15.87
CA ASP A 11 11.49 1.90 16.16
C ASP A 11 12.08 0.79 15.25
N TYR A 12 11.38 0.39 14.19
CA TYR A 12 11.86 -0.61 13.23
C TYR A 12 13.31 -0.37 12.81
N GLY A 13 13.66 0.89 12.48
CA GLY A 13 15.00 1.26 12.02
C GLY A 13 16.13 0.96 13.01
N GLY A 14 15.83 1.01 14.32
CA GLY A 14 16.80 0.82 15.40
C GLY A 14 17.03 -0.64 15.81
N HIS A 15 16.24 -1.57 15.27
CA HIS A 15 16.34 -2.99 15.60
C HIS A 15 17.37 -3.75 14.75
N ASP A 16 17.87 -4.86 15.29
CA ASP A 16 18.65 -5.83 14.52
C ASP A 16 17.79 -6.54 13.47
N GLU A 17 18.43 -7.24 12.53
CA GLU A 17 17.76 -7.88 11.40
C GLU A 17 16.75 -8.97 11.84
N GLN A 18 17.03 -9.74 12.90
CA GLN A 18 16.11 -10.76 13.37
C GLN A 18 14.83 -10.13 13.94
N THR A 19 15.00 -9.09 14.74
CA THR A 19 13.90 -8.35 15.34
C THR A 19 13.07 -7.65 14.27
N LYS A 20 13.71 -7.01 13.28
CA LYS A 20 13.03 -6.44 12.11
C LYS A 20 12.18 -7.49 11.37
N ALA A 21 12.72 -8.68 11.16
CA ALA A 21 12.00 -9.76 10.49
C ALA A 21 10.80 -10.27 11.31
N ILE A 22 10.91 -10.31 12.64
CA ILE A 22 9.79 -10.66 13.53
C ILE A 22 8.68 -9.62 13.44
N VAL A 23 9.02 -8.32 13.53
CA VAL A 23 8.04 -7.22 13.41
C VAL A 23 7.24 -7.34 12.12
N LEU A 24 7.93 -7.53 10.98
CA LEU A 24 7.25 -7.69 9.70
C LEU A 24 6.39 -8.97 9.63
N LYS A 25 6.87 -10.10 10.14
CA LYS A 25 6.09 -11.35 10.17
C LYS A 25 4.80 -11.21 10.99
N VAL A 26 4.86 -10.52 12.14
CA VAL A 26 3.67 -10.20 12.96
C VAL A 26 2.71 -9.31 12.20
N ALA A 27 3.23 -8.41 11.35
CA ALA A 27 2.43 -7.61 10.42
C ALA A 27 1.92 -8.40 9.19
N GLY A 28 2.15 -9.71 9.12
CA GLY A 28 1.67 -10.59 8.04
C GLY A 28 2.61 -10.69 6.84
N TRP A 29 3.83 -10.14 6.93
CA TRP A 29 4.83 -10.29 5.88
C TRP A 29 5.23 -11.75 5.70
N LYS A 30 5.18 -12.18 4.43
CA LYS A 30 5.76 -13.43 3.96
C LYS A 30 6.85 -13.06 2.94
N PRO A 31 8.11 -13.48 3.15
CA PRO A 31 9.18 -13.23 2.21
C PRO A 31 8.84 -13.72 0.81
N ASP A 32 9.13 -12.89 -0.18
CA ASP A 32 8.89 -13.16 -1.60
C ASP A 32 10.12 -12.81 -2.45
N GLY A 33 10.23 -13.34 -3.66
CA GLY A 33 11.29 -13.02 -4.62
C GLY A 33 11.40 -11.51 -4.88
N THR A 34 10.28 -10.80 -4.89
CA THR A 34 10.22 -9.34 -5.01
C THR A 34 11.03 -8.62 -3.92
N ASP A 35 11.04 -9.14 -2.69
CA ASP A 35 11.78 -8.55 -1.58
C ASP A 35 13.29 -8.58 -1.85
N ASN A 36 13.76 -9.70 -2.43
CA ASN A 36 15.16 -9.86 -2.82
C ASN A 36 15.56 -8.94 -3.97
N GLU A 37 14.67 -8.74 -4.96
CA GLU A 37 14.92 -7.82 -6.07
C GLU A 37 15.03 -6.37 -5.60
N ILE A 38 14.12 -5.94 -4.71
CA ILE A 38 14.17 -4.61 -4.08
C ILE A 38 15.44 -4.47 -3.25
N ALA A 39 15.74 -5.47 -2.42
CA ALA A 39 16.93 -5.49 -1.57
C ALA A 39 18.21 -5.35 -2.40
N LYS A 40 18.32 -6.12 -3.49
CA LYS A 40 19.44 -6.05 -4.43
C LYS A 40 19.54 -4.70 -5.12
N PHE A 41 18.42 -4.15 -5.58
CA PHE A 41 18.39 -2.86 -6.27
C PHE A 41 18.83 -1.70 -5.37
N LEU A 42 18.39 -1.71 -4.11
CA LEU A 42 18.69 -0.65 -3.14
C LEU A 42 19.93 -0.92 -2.28
N ASN A 43 20.62 -2.03 -2.53
CA ASN A 43 21.77 -2.51 -1.74
C ASN A 43 21.45 -2.53 -0.23
N THR A 44 20.36 -3.22 0.13
CA THR A 44 19.87 -3.37 1.50
C THR A 44 19.53 -4.83 1.80
N ASP A 45 19.12 -5.14 3.04
CA ASP A 45 18.71 -6.47 3.44
C ASP A 45 17.29 -6.82 2.93
N ILE A 46 16.99 -8.12 2.85
CA ILE A 46 15.68 -8.62 2.39
C ILE A 46 14.52 -8.11 3.24
N THR A 47 14.77 -7.85 4.53
CA THR A 47 13.75 -7.38 5.47
C THR A 47 13.33 -5.96 5.13
N ASN A 48 14.28 -5.08 4.80
CA ASN A 48 13.99 -3.74 4.28
C ASN A 48 13.33 -3.80 2.89
N GLY A 49 13.70 -4.76 2.05
CA GLY A 49 12.97 -5.05 0.81
C GLY A 49 11.48 -5.35 1.07
N GLY A 50 11.21 -6.22 2.06
CA GLY A 50 9.86 -6.56 2.53
C GLY A 50 9.09 -5.36 3.09
N LEU A 51 9.74 -4.54 3.93
CA LEU A 51 9.15 -3.30 4.44
C LEU A 51 8.73 -2.38 3.29
N ILE A 52 9.64 -2.12 2.35
CA ILE A 52 9.40 -1.21 1.22
C ILE A 52 8.23 -1.72 0.37
N ARG A 53 8.22 -3.02 0.02
CA ARG A 53 7.09 -3.61 -0.70
C ARG A 53 5.78 -3.42 0.05
N GLY A 54 5.76 -3.69 1.36
CA GLY A 54 4.57 -3.51 2.19
C GLY A 54 4.03 -2.08 2.16
N ILE A 55 4.90 -1.09 2.33
CA ILE A 55 4.53 0.33 2.29
C ILE A 55 3.97 0.71 0.92
N VAL A 56 4.66 0.32 -0.16
CA VAL A 56 4.26 0.64 -1.54
C VAL A 56 2.91 0.03 -1.89
N THR A 57 2.70 -1.27 -1.61
CA THR A 57 1.42 -1.95 -1.85
C THR A 57 0.27 -1.23 -1.15
N CYS A 58 0.43 -0.87 0.12
CA CYS A 58 -0.62 -0.20 0.86
C CYS A 58 -0.92 1.22 0.35
N CYS A 59 0.08 1.95 -0.14
CA CYS A 59 -0.13 3.22 -0.82
C CYS A 59 -0.88 3.04 -2.15
N LEU A 60 -0.52 2.04 -2.94
CA LEU A 60 -1.18 1.73 -4.22
C LEU A 60 -2.64 1.32 -4.02
N ASP A 61 -2.94 0.49 -3.03
CA ASP A 61 -4.31 0.07 -2.71
C ASP A 61 -5.18 1.28 -2.32
N LYS A 62 -4.66 2.19 -1.51
CA LYS A 62 -5.36 3.44 -1.18
C LYS A 62 -5.62 4.30 -2.40
N GLN A 63 -4.60 4.48 -3.25
CA GLN A 63 -4.75 5.25 -4.47
C GLN A 63 -5.79 4.64 -5.39
N LYS A 64 -5.81 3.30 -5.49
CA LYS A 64 -6.82 2.56 -6.24
C LYS A 64 -8.23 2.84 -5.71
N THR A 65 -8.45 2.72 -4.40
CA THR A 65 -9.77 3.00 -3.79
C THR A 65 -10.23 4.44 -4.06
N ILE A 66 -9.34 5.43 -3.89
CA ILE A 66 -9.66 6.84 -4.17
C ILE A 66 -10.01 7.03 -5.66
N MET A 67 -9.25 6.40 -6.54
CA MET A 67 -9.48 6.50 -7.99
C MET A 67 -10.80 5.86 -8.41
N GLU A 68 -11.14 4.69 -7.85
CA GLU A 68 -12.43 4.02 -8.07
C GLU A 68 -13.59 4.88 -7.58
N GLN A 69 -13.47 5.49 -6.39
CA GLN A 69 -14.49 6.40 -5.87
C GLN A 69 -14.70 7.60 -6.81
N LYS A 70 -13.62 8.27 -7.23
CA LYS A 70 -13.70 9.41 -8.15
C LYS A 70 -14.28 9.03 -9.50
N HIS A 71 -13.94 7.84 -10.00
CA HIS A 71 -14.51 7.33 -11.24
C HIS A 71 -16.03 7.15 -11.12
N ASN A 72 -16.50 6.53 -10.03
CA ASN A 72 -17.92 6.31 -9.79
C ASN A 72 -18.69 7.63 -9.63
N GLU A 73 -18.12 8.62 -8.94
CA GLU A 73 -18.69 9.97 -8.82
C GLU A 73 -18.82 10.65 -10.19
N ALA A 74 -17.78 10.55 -11.03
CA ALA A 74 -17.81 11.11 -12.39
C ALA A 74 -18.86 10.43 -13.28
N VAL A 75 -18.99 9.10 -13.21
CA VAL A 75 -19.99 8.34 -13.96
C VAL A 75 -21.41 8.72 -13.50
N ALA A 76 -21.64 8.83 -12.19
CA ALA A 76 -22.94 9.23 -11.65
C ALA A 76 -23.34 10.64 -12.12
N PHE A 77 -22.40 11.59 -12.09
CA PHE A 77 -22.62 12.95 -12.58
C PHE A 77 -22.94 12.99 -14.09
N GLN A 78 -22.21 12.21 -14.90
CA GLN A 78 -22.50 12.10 -16.33
C GLN A 78 -23.90 11.53 -16.59
N GLN A 79 -24.32 10.53 -15.82
CA GLN A 79 -25.65 9.94 -15.95
C GLN A 79 -26.76 10.94 -15.57
N GLU A 80 -26.54 11.76 -14.53
CA GLU A 80 -27.45 12.83 -14.14
C GLU A 80 -27.65 13.86 -15.27
N ILE A 81 -26.55 14.28 -15.91
CA ILE A 81 -26.63 15.19 -17.08
C ILE A 81 -27.43 14.54 -18.20
N ILE A 82 -27.16 13.28 -18.54
CA ILE A 82 -27.87 12.56 -19.61
C ILE A 82 -29.37 12.52 -19.32
N ASN A 83 -29.76 12.11 -18.11
CA ASN A 83 -31.17 12.02 -17.73
C ASN A 83 -31.88 13.38 -17.89
N ASN A 84 -31.26 14.46 -17.39
CA ASN A 84 -31.79 15.83 -17.51
C ASN A 84 -31.94 16.31 -18.96
N LEU A 85 -31.11 15.81 -19.89
CA LEU A 85 -31.19 16.15 -21.31
C LEU A 85 -32.24 15.31 -22.05
N THR A 86 -32.48 14.07 -21.62
CA THR A 86 -33.45 13.15 -22.24
C THR A 86 -34.87 13.24 -21.70
N GLU A 87 -35.07 13.82 -20.51
CA GLU A 87 -36.39 14.08 -19.92
C GLU A 87 -37.05 15.39 -20.42
N LYS A 88 -36.49 16.02 -21.46
CA LYS A 88 -37.08 17.15 -22.21
C LYS A 88 -37.65 16.68 -23.54
#